data_AF-A0A2K3KF15-F1
#
_entry.id   AF-A0A2K3KF15-F1
#
_cell.length_a   1.000
_cell.length_b   1.000
_cell.length_c   1.000
_cell.angle_alpha   90.00
_cell.angle_beta   90.00
_cell.angle_gamma   90.00
#
_symmetry.space_group_name_H-M   'P 1'
#
loop_
_entity.id
_entity.type
_entity.pdbx_description
1 polymer ?
#
loop_
_entity_poly.entity_id
_entity_poly.type
_entity_poly.pdbx_seq_one_letter_code
_entity_poly.pdbx_strand_id
1 'polypeptide(L)' 'NNAVAQLRILNPGLIEEGLDEEKEVRDGAIVTPNDEV' A
#
# COMPACT_ATOMS: atom_id res chain seq x y z
N ASN A 1 -11.66 14.25 0.81
CA ASN A 1 -11.01 13.75 -0.42
C ASN A 1 -10.35 12.43 -0.05
N ASN A 2 -10.87 11.28 -0.51
CA ASN A 2 -10.39 9.95 -0.10
C ASN A 2 -9.42 9.42 -1.17
N ALA A 3 -8.15 9.19 -0.80
CA ALA A 3 -7.12 8.71 -1.73
C ALA A 3 -7.49 7.34 -2.35
N VAL A 4 -8.08 6.44 -1.58
CA VAL A 4 -8.55 5.12 -2.05
C VAL A 4 -9.62 5.28 -3.13
N ALA A 5 -10.55 6.23 -2.96
CA ALA A 5 -11.59 6.47 -3.96
C ALA A 5 -11.01 6.99 -5.29
N GLN A 6 -9.97 7.82 -5.24
CA GLN A 6 -9.27 8.29 -6.44
C GLN A 6 -8.48 7.15 -7.11
N LEU A 7 -7.81 6.32 -6.31
CA LEU A 7 -7.03 5.17 -6.80
C LEU A 7 -7.91 4.15 -7.52
N ARG A 8 -9.13 3.90 -7.04
CA ARG A 8 -10.11 3.02 -7.71
C ARG A 8 -10.53 3.54 -9.09
N ILE A 9 -10.73 4.86 -9.22
CA ILE A 9 -11.11 5.48 -10.51
C ILE A 9 -9.97 5.34 -11.53
N LEU A 10 -8.72 5.51 -11.09
CA LEU A 10 -7.55 5.47 -11.95
C LEU A 10 -7.09 4.04 -12.29
N ASN A 11 -7.38 3.06 -11.44
CA ASN A 11 -6.89 1.69 -11.57
C ASN A 11 -8.06 0.69 -11.53
N PRO A 12 -8.76 0.47 -12.66
CA PRO A 12 -9.78 -0.56 -12.76
C PRO A 12 -9.13 -1.93 -12.58
N GLY A 13 -9.33 -2.56 -11.43
CA GLY A 13 -8.64 -3.80 -11.03
C GLY A 13 -7.70 -3.65 -9.83
N LEU A 14 -7.68 -2.48 -9.18
CA LEU A 14 -6.99 -2.28 -7.90
C LEU A 14 -7.44 -3.35 -6.90
N ILE A 15 -6.48 -4.10 -6.38
CA ILE A 15 -6.66 -5.00 -5.25
C ILE A 15 -6.44 -4.16 -4.00
N GLU A 16 -7.44 -4.13 -3.12
CA GLU A 16 -7.39 -3.32 -1.91
C GLU A 16 -6.77 -4.03 -0.71
N GLU A 17 -6.60 -5.34 -0.82
CA GLU A 17 -5.88 -6.15 0.16
C GLU A 17 -4.44 -5.63 0.30
N GLY A 18 -4.06 -5.26 1.52
CA GLY A 18 -2.74 -4.73 1.84
C GLY A 18 -2.52 -3.24 1.52
N LEU A 19 -3.55 -2.49 1.08
CA LEU A 19 -3.42 -1.03 0.88
C LEU A 19 -3.37 -0.23 2.17
N ASP A 20 -3.93 -0.76 3.25
CA ASP A 20 -3.95 -0.19 4.59
C ASP A 20 -2.79 -0.69 5.46
N GLU A 21 -2.05 -1.69 4.99
CA GLU A 21 -0.86 -2.20 5.66
C GLU A 21 0.29 -1.20 5.58
N GLU A 22 1.02 -1.06 6.70
CA GLU A 22 2.30 -0.37 6.66
C GLU A 22 3.31 -1.18 5.83
N LYS A 23 4.02 -0.45 4.97
CA LYS A 23 5.15 -0.94 4.20
C LYS A 23 6.30 0.04 4.36
N GLU A 24 7.52 -0.47 4.32
CA GLU A 24 8.73 0.34 4.33
C GLU A 24 9.50 0.17 3.02
N VAL A 25 10.29 1.17 2.65
CA VAL A 25 11.22 1.07 1.51
C VAL A 25 12.62 0.83 2.05
N ARG A 26 13.17 -0.36 1.80
CA ARG A 26 14.53 -0.75 2.19
C ARG A 26 15.29 -1.20 0.95
N ASP A 27 16.47 -0.60 0.72
CA ASP A 27 17.32 -0.89 -0.45
C ASP A 27 16.61 -0.80 -1.81
N GLY A 28 15.64 0.12 -1.93
CA GLY A 28 14.84 0.32 -3.14
C GLY A 28 13.73 -0.73 -3.37
N ALA A 29 13.55 -1.66 -2.44
CA ALA A 29 12.45 -2.61 -2.43
C ALA A 29 11.38 -2.21 -1.40
N ILE A 30 10.12 -2.47 -1.72
CA ILE A 30 9.01 -2.38 -0.76
C ILE A 30 9.02 -3.67 0.06
N VAL A 31 9.13 -3.55 1.38
CA VAL A 31 9.13 -4.69 2.30
C VAL A 31 8.11 -4.47 3.41
N THR A 32 7.64 -5.57 4.01
CA THR A 32 6.84 -5.50 5.24
C THR A 32 7.79 -5.09 6.37
N PRO A 33 7.43 -4.10 7.21
CA PRO A 33 8.22 -3.72 8.37
C PRO A 33 8.42 -4.93 9.26
N ASN A 34 9.63 -5.07 9.85
CA ASN A 34 9.77 -6.03 10.93
C ASN A 34 8.96 -5.53 12.13
N ASP A 35 8.16 -6.41 12.73
CA ASP A 35 7.64 -6.16 14.07
C ASP A 35 8.84 -6.05 15.01
N GLU A 36 9.25 -4.84 15.36
CA GLU A 36 10.21 -4.63 16.45
C GLU A 36 9.53 -5.14 17.74
N VAL A 37 9.97 -6.31 18.21
CA VAL A 37 9.57 -6.93 19.49
C VAL A 37 10.15 -6.20 20.69
#